data_AF-A0AAN1D8L0-F1
#
_entry.id   AF-A0AAN1D8L0-F1
#
_cell.length_a   1.000
_cell.length_b   1.000
_cell.length_c   1.000
_cell.angle_alpha   90.00
_cell.angle_beta   90.00
_cell.angle_gamma   90.00
#
_symmetry.space_group_name_H-M   'P 1'
#
loop_
_entity.id
_entity.type
_entity.pdbx_description
1 polymer ?
#
loop_
_entity_poly.entity_id
_entity_poly.type
_entity_poly.pdbx_seq_one_letter_code
_entity_poly.pdbx_strand_id
1 'polypeptide(L)' 'MEKRLTVTLSLSDDEWIEFALYVDCAVSQLKDPDGEKLREFFQLVRQKRQEIEDERWRNDPRNWGACCPWPDDFPF' A
#
# COMPACT_ATOMS: atom_id res chain seq x y z
N MET A 1 1.51 -24.87 25.71
CA MET A 1 0.60 -23.72 25.55
C MET A 1 1.33 -22.69 24.71
N GLU A 2 1.05 -22.62 23.41
CA GLU A 2 1.66 -21.61 22.54
C GLU A 2 1.05 -20.24 22.87
N LYS A 3 1.87 -19.28 23.29
CA LYS A 3 1.40 -17.90 23.49
C LYS A 3 1.14 -17.29 22.13
N ARG A 4 -0.13 -17.20 21.73
CA ARG A 4 -0.57 -16.35 20.62
C ARG A 4 -0.40 -14.89 21.04
N LEU A 5 0.58 -14.22 20.45
CA LEU A 5 0.70 -12.76 20.51
C LEU A 5 -0.29 -12.17 19.51
N THR A 6 -1.35 -11.54 20.01
CA THR A 6 -2.21 -10.69 19.19
C THR A 6 -1.59 -9.31 19.17
N VAL A 7 -1.00 -8.92 18.05
CA VAL A 7 -0.47 -7.56 17.86
C VAL A 7 -1.57 -6.72 17.24
N THR A 8 -2.11 -5.76 17.99
CA THR A 8 -3.00 -4.74 17.45
C THR A 8 -2.13 -3.58 16.97
N LEU A 9 -2.02 -3.40 15.65
CA LEU A 9 -1.33 -2.25 15.06
C LEU A 9 -2.30 -1.08 15.01
N SER A 10 -2.07 -0.09 15.87
CA SER A 10 -2.79 1.19 15.88
C SER A 10 -1.89 2.25 15.26
N LEU A 11 -1.72 2.19 13.95
CA LEU A 11 -0.92 3.15 13.18
C LEU A 11 -1.84 4.18 12.52
N SER A 12 -1.38 5.42 12.46
CA SER A 12 -1.94 6.45 11.59
C SER A 12 -1.67 6.15 10.12
N ASP A 13 -2.37 6.84 9.23
CA ASP A 13 -2.22 6.67 7.78
C ASP A 13 -0.79 6.91 7.29
N ASP A 14 -0.12 7.94 7.80
CA ASP A 14 1.27 8.24 7.41
C ASP A 14 2.24 7.16 7.92
N GLU A 15 2.01 6.64 9.13
CA GLU A 15 2.79 5.52 9.67
C GLU A 15 2.58 4.24 8.87
N TRP A 16 1.38 3.98 8.36
CA TRP A 16 1.12 2.85 7.44
C TRP A 16 1.89 3.00 6.12
N ILE A 17 1.92 4.20 5.55
CA ILE A 17 2.69 4.48 4.33
C ILE A 17 4.18 4.28 4.59
N GLU A 18 4.71 4.83 5.67
CA GLU A 18 6.13 4.69 6.04
C GLU A 18 6.47 3.21 6.27
N PHE A 19 5.61 2.47 6.96
CA PHE A 19 5.83 1.06 7.23
C PHE A 19 5.85 0.22 5.95
N ALA A 20 4.96 0.51 4.99
CA ALA A 20 4.99 -0.13 3.68
C ALA A 20 6.30 0.13 2.93
N LEU A 21 6.87 1.34 3.03
CA LEU A 21 8.17 1.65 2.42
C LEU A 21 9.30 0.82 3.04
N TYR A 22 9.29 0.62 4.37
CA TYR A 22 10.27 -0.25 5.01
C TYR A 22 10.11 -1.72 4.60
N VAL A 23 8.87 -2.21 4.47
CA VAL A 23 8.58 -3.57 3.98
C VAL A 23 9.11 -3.74 2.56
N ASP A 24 8.82 -2.79 1.67
CA ASP A 24 9.28 -2.85 0.27
C ASP A 24 10.81 -2.76 0.18
N CYS A 25 11.44 -1.91 0.99
CA CYS A 25 12.89 -1.85 1.10
C CYS A 25 13.48 -3.19 1.57
N ALA A 26 12.92 -3.78 2.62
CA ALA A 26 13.36 -5.08 3.14
C ALA A 26 13.23 -6.19 2.07
N VAL A 27 12.09 -6.26 1.37
CA VAL A 27 11.86 -7.23 0.29
C VAL A 27 12.82 -7.01 -0.88
N SER A 28 13.15 -5.76 -1.22
CA SER A 28 14.11 -5.48 -2.30
C SER A 28 15.52 -6.02 -2.01
N GLN A 29 15.93 -6.05 -0.74
CA GLN A 29 17.27 -6.48 -0.31
C GLN A 29 17.32 -7.98 0.03
N LEU A 30 16.27 -8.49 0.69
CA LEU A 30 16.24 -9.83 1.27
C LEU A 30 15.36 -10.81 0.49
N LYS A 31 14.69 -10.35 -0.58
CA LYS A 31 13.64 -11.06 -1.31
C LYS A 31 12.37 -11.26 -0.47
N ASP A 32 11.31 -11.72 -1.12
CA ASP A 32 10.02 -11.96 -0.46
C ASP A 32 10.18 -13.12 0.57
N PRO A 33 9.57 -13.03 1.75
CA PRO A 33 9.69 -14.07 2.77
C PRO A 33 9.05 -15.41 2.33
N ASP A 34 9.75 -16.51 2.63
CA ASP A 34 9.26 -17.87 2.34
C ASP A 34 8.05 -18.27 3.22
N GLY A 35 7.89 -17.63 4.37
CA GLY A 35 6.81 -17.91 5.32
C GLY A 35 5.48 -17.32 4.88
N GLU A 36 4.49 -18.18 4.63
CA GLU A 36 3.13 -17.81 4.18
C GLU A 36 2.51 -16.67 5.01
N LYS A 37 2.53 -16.77 6.35
CA LYS A 37 1.97 -15.75 7.25
C LYS A 37 2.67 -14.40 7.13
N LEU A 38 3.98 -14.39 6.91
CA LEU A 38 4.75 -13.15 6.80
C LEU A 38 4.51 -12.49 5.45
N ARG A 39 4.37 -13.30 4.39
CA ARG A 39 3.96 -12.82 3.07
C ARG A 39 2.55 -12.23 3.08
N GLU A 40 1.59 -12.91 3.70
CA GLU A 40 0.23 -12.40 3.91
C GLU A 40 0.24 -11.07 4.67
N PHE A 41 1.07 -10.97 5.72
CA PHE A 41 1.24 -9.74 6.46
C PHE A 41 1.79 -8.61 5.57
N PHE A 42 2.83 -8.85 4.78
CA PHE A 42 3.38 -7.83 3.87
C PHE A 42 2.37 -7.40 2.79
N GLN A 43 1.58 -8.33 2.28
CA GLN A 43 0.48 -8.02 1.37
C GLN A 43 -0.58 -7.13 2.03
N LEU A 44 -0.94 -7.40 3.29
CA LEU A 44 -1.86 -6.56 4.05
C LEU A 44 -1.33 -5.14 4.22
N VAL A 45 -0.03 -4.98 4.53
CA VAL A 45 0.60 -3.65 4.65
C VAL A 45 0.52 -2.89 3.32
N ARG A 46 0.88 -3.54 2.20
CA ARG A 46 0.81 -2.93 0.87
C ARG A 46 -0.61 -2.55 0.48
N GLN A 47 -1.57 -3.43 0.74
CA GLN A 47 -2.99 -3.14 0.49
C GLN A 47 -3.45 -1.92 1.30
N LYS A 48 -3.09 -1.84 2.58
CA LYS A 48 -3.46 -0.69 3.43
C LYS A 48 -2.89 0.63 2.92
N ARG A 49 -1.64 0.64 2.47
CA ARG A 49 -1.04 1.80 1.80
C ARG A 49 -1.84 2.22 0.57
N GLN A 50 -2.20 1.28 -0.30
CA GLN A 50 -2.98 1.58 -1.50
C GLN A 50 -4.35 2.17 -1.17
N GLU A 51 -5.05 1.62 -0.17
CA GLU A 51 -6.34 2.14 0.28
C GLU A 51 -6.24 3.61 0.73
N ILE A 52 -5.20 3.94 1.51
CA ILE A 52 -4.94 5.31 1.99
C ILE A 52 -4.59 6.24 0.81
N GLU A 53 -3.69 5.82 -0.08
CA GLU A 53 -3.28 6.61 -1.25
C GLU A 53 -4.48 6.86 -2.19
N ASP A 54 -5.31 5.85 -2.42
CA ASP A 54 -6.55 5.94 -3.17
C ASP A 54 -7.55 6.92 -2.54
N GLU A 55 -7.73 6.85 -1.22
CA GLU A 55 -8.63 7.75 -0.49
C GLU A 55 -8.13 9.20 -0.56
N ARG A 56 -6.83 9.43 -0.33
CA ARG A 56 -6.20 10.75 -0.50
C ARG A 56 -6.36 11.27 -1.92
N TRP A 57 -6.16 10.40 -2.92
CA TRP A 57 -6.33 10.75 -4.31
C TRP A 57 -7.77 11.17 -4.63
N ARG A 58 -8.76 10.38 -4.20
CA ARG A 58 -10.19 10.66 -4.38
C ARG A 58 -10.62 11.94 -3.66
N ASN A 59 -10.05 12.24 -2.49
CA ASN A 59 -10.44 13.37 -1.67
C ASN A 59 -9.76 14.69 -2.04
N ASP A 60 -8.74 14.69 -2.90
CA ASP A 60 -8.10 15.91 -3.38
C ASP A 60 -8.74 16.39 -4.70
N PRO A 61 -9.47 17.53 -4.69
CA PRO A 61 -10.16 18.03 -5.87
C PRO A 61 -9.24 18.33 -7.06
N ARG A 62 -7.94 18.54 -6.82
CA ARG A 62 -6.95 18.79 -7.89
C ARG A 62 -6.75 17.56 -8.78
N ASN A 63 -7.06 16.36 -8.26
CA ASN A 63 -6.88 15.10 -8.97
C ASN A 63 -8.05 14.74 -9.88
N TRP A 64 -9.22 15.40 -9.73
CA TRP A 64 -10.45 15.03 -10.44
C TRP A 64 -10.44 15.33 -11.94
N GLY A 65 -9.49 16.16 -12.39
CA GLY A 65 -9.22 16.44 -13.81
C GLY A 65 -7.88 15.90 -14.31
N ALA A 66 -7.14 15.13 -13.49
CA ALA A 66 -5.85 14.54 -13.87
C ALA A 66 -6.02 13.35 -14.84
N CYS A 67 -7.24 12.80 -14.95
CA CYS A 67 -7.65 12.08 -16.16
C CYS A 67 -7.81 13.11 -17.28
N CYS A 68 -6.71 13.40 -17.98
CA CYS A 68 -6.71 14.23 -19.18
C CYS A 68 -7.85 13.78 -20.11
N PRO A 69 -8.56 14.70 -20.81
CA PRO A 69 -9.37 14.28 -21.93
C PRO A 69 -8.45 13.49 -22.87
N TRP A 70 -8.88 12.29 -23.24
CA TRP A 70 -8.21 11.54 -24.29
C TRP A 70 -8.06 12.50 -25.47
N PRO A 71 -6.85 12.70 -26.03
CA PRO A 71 -6.74 13.49 -27.24
C PRO A 71 -7.65 12.85 -28.29
N ASP A 72 -8.59 13.63 -28.83
CA ASP A 72 -9.57 13.17 -29.82
C ASP A 72 -8.90 12.63 -31.12
N ASP A 73 -7.60 12.87 -31.29
CA ASP A 73 -6.78 12.52 -32.44
C ASP A 73 -5.94 11.22 -32.25
N PHE A 74 -6.47 10.18 -31.61
CA PHE A 74 -5.79 8.87 -31.61
C PHE A 74 -6.06 8.14 -32.94
N PRO A 75 -5.06 7.96 -33.84
CA PRO A 75 -5.30 7.29 -35.12
C PRO A 75 -5.39 5.78 -34.86
N PHE A 76 -6.56 5.21 -35.11
CA PHE A 76 -6.78 3.76 -35.20
C PHE A 76 -6.32 3.22 -36.57
#